data_AF-A0A7K0KHX5-F1
#
_entry.id   AF-A0A7K0KHX5-F1
#
_cell.length_a   1.000
_cell.length_b   1.000
_cell.length_c   1.000
_cell.angle_alpha   90.00
_cell.angle_beta   90.00
_cell.angle_gamma   90.00
#
_symmetry.space_group_name_H-M   'P 1'
#
loop_
_entity.id
_entity.type
_entity.pdbx_description
1 polymer ?
#
loop_
_entity_poly.entity_id
_entity_poly.type
_entity_poly.pdbx_seq_one_letter_code
_entity_poly.pdbx_strand_id
1 'polypeptide(L)'
;MNYPIGIQDFAKLRENNFVYVDKTDMVFDITKNDGVYFLSRPRRFGKSLLVSTIKYYFEGRHDLFKGLKIESLEKKWETYPVFEIDFNGSNYTEADALEQTLNGYLIKWEQQYGVKPATDQPGRRLADVLHQAHVQTGKTCVVLVDEYDKPMLDAMDTGLKTRVGDNEMLIEDHNRETLKAFYSVFKLADADLRFVFLTGVTKFAQVSVFSGFNNAQDISMSPRFDAICGITTEELNSVFAPAIEELANANAVSVAETKSQLKQRYDGYHFSKRMTDIYNPFSLLNTFKSEDARDYWFASGTPSYLMRLLAHSKEDIQGIIARSYEAQEFVDYRATVEAPVPMIYQSGYLTIKGYNREDDEYKLDFPNHEVASGFLTLLASGYFQTPTQPNSWANKLKKALHHGKPEDFRDLLNDFLASIPYSVRESNSEKSHERQFQYTVYLIMRLIGSTRNTVYHEKATSKGRADCVIETPRYVYIFEYKLDRPAAEAMTQIGDRGYADPYAHDGRPVYAIACSFSSETGTISDWMVKQMVGATRVE
;
A
#
# COMPACT_ATOMS: atom_id res chain seq x y z
N MET A 1 -20.00 -19.11 -0.92
CA MET A 1 -19.26 -18.73 -2.16
C MET A 1 -17.81 -19.26 -2.09
N ASN A 2 -17.14 -19.59 -3.21
CA ASN A 2 -15.74 -20.04 -3.21
C ASN A 2 -14.78 -18.88 -3.48
N TYR A 3 -13.89 -18.56 -2.53
CA TYR A 3 -12.99 -17.41 -2.61
C TYR A 3 -11.57 -17.78 -3.11
N PRO A 4 -11.03 -17.14 -4.16
CA PRO A 4 -9.74 -17.49 -4.77
C PRO A 4 -8.52 -16.94 -4.00
N ILE A 5 -8.46 -17.17 -2.68
CA ILE A 5 -7.39 -16.64 -1.84
C ILE A 5 -6.08 -17.36 -2.16
N GLY A 6 -5.08 -16.61 -2.62
CA GLY A 6 -3.77 -17.14 -3.02
C GLY A 6 -3.77 -17.84 -4.39
N ILE A 7 -4.87 -17.77 -5.14
CA ILE A 7 -4.91 -18.29 -6.52
C ILE A 7 -4.45 -17.18 -7.46
N GLN A 8 -3.33 -17.42 -8.13
CA GLN A 8 -2.74 -16.52 -9.12
C GLN A 8 -2.95 -17.01 -10.56
N ASP A 9 -3.36 -18.26 -10.74
CA ASP A 9 -3.61 -18.83 -12.06
C ASP A 9 -5.09 -18.68 -12.46
N PHE A 10 -5.33 -18.01 -13.59
CA PHE A 10 -6.66 -17.72 -14.09
C PHE A 10 -7.41 -18.96 -14.55
N ALA A 11 -6.73 -19.94 -15.18
CA ALA A 11 -7.37 -21.20 -15.56
C ALA A 11 -7.90 -21.95 -14.33
N LYS A 12 -7.07 -22.11 -13.29
CA LYS A 12 -7.46 -22.70 -12.00
C LYS A 12 -8.64 -21.96 -11.37
N LEU A 13 -8.67 -20.63 -11.45
CA LEU A 13 -9.78 -19.83 -10.93
C LEU A 13 -11.09 -20.18 -11.66
N ARG A 14 -11.06 -20.21 -12.99
CA ARG A 14 -12.23 -20.46 -13.85
C ARG A 14 -12.72 -21.91 -13.77
N GLU A 15 -11.81 -22.87 -13.83
CA GLU A 15 -12.12 -24.31 -13.85
C GLU A 15 -12.68 -24.83 -12.52
N ASN A 16 -12.32 -24.18 -11.39
CA ASN A 16 -12.74 -24.61 -10.05
C ASN A 16 -13.89 -23.75 -9.47
N ASN A 17 -14.63 -23.02 -10.31
CA ASN A 17 -15.79 -22.21 -9.93
C ASN A 17 -15.53 -21.25 -8.75
N PHE A 18 -14.36 -20.61 -8.74
CA PHE A 18 -14.11 -19.50 -7.81
C PHE A 18 -14.86 -18.25 -8.25
N VAL A 19 -15.23 -17.40 -7.29
CA VAL A 19 -15.76 -16.07 -7.59
C VAL A 19 -14.71 -15.26 -8.36
N TYR A 20 -15.15 -14.58 -9.43
CA TYR A 20 -14.30 -13.75 -10.28
C TYR A 20 -14.97 -12.39 -10.49
N VAL A 21 -14.22 -11.31 -10.29
CA VAL A 21 -14.63 -9.97 -10.68
C VAL A 21 -14.09 -9.71 -12.08
N ASP A 22 -14.98 -9.52 -13.04
CA ASP A 22 -14.63 -9.48 -14.46
C ASP A 22 -14.04 -8.13 -14.91
N LYS A 23 -12.73 -8.17 -15.20
CA LYS A 23 -11.90 -7.06 -15.69
C LYS A 23 -11.46 -7.25 -17.15
N THR A 24 -12.04 -8.21 -17.86
CA THR A 24 -11.52 -8.66 -19.15
C THR A 24 -11.74 -7.65 -20.30
N ASP A 25 -12.66 -6.70 -20.12
CA ASP A 25 -12.78 -5.51 -20.98
C ASP A 25 -11.51 -4.64 -20.97
N MET A 26 -10.92 -4.41 -19.80
CA MET A 26 -9.66 -3.69 -19.68
C MET A 26 -8.47 -4.50 -20.22
N VAL A 27 -8.49 -5.82 -20.06
CA VAL A 27 -7.49 -6.73 -20.69
C VAL A 27 -7.55 -6.62 -22.21
N PHE A 28 -8.74 -6.67 -22.79
CA PHE A 28 -8.92 -6.45 -24.23
C PHE A 28 -8.40 -5.08 -24.66
N ASP A 29 -8.69 -4.04 -23.88
CA ASP A 29 -8.28 -2.68 -24.20
C ASP A 29 -6.75 -2.45 -24.19
N ILE A 30 -6.02 -3.02 -23.23
CA ILE A 30 -4.55 -2.90 -23.19
C ILE A 30 -3.87 -3.74 -24.27
N THR A 31 -4.46 -4.87 -24.66
CA THR A 31 -3.85 -5.84 -25.60
C THR A 31 -4.15 -5.57 -27.08
N LYS A 32 -4.99 -4.56 -27.38
CA LYS A 32 -5.35 -4.17 -28.76
C LYS A 32 -4.16 -3.73 -29.61
N ASN A 33 -3.24 -2.98 -29.01
CA ASN A 33 -2.13 -2.37 -29.71
C ASN A 33 -0.82 -3.01 -29.28
N ASP A 34 0.08 -3.13 -30.24
CA ASP A 34 1.44 -3.54 -29.96
C ASP A 34 2.12 -2.51 -29.04
N GLY A 35 2.95 -2.98 -28.13
CA GLY A 35 3.63 -2.09 -27.21
C GLY A 35 4.13 -2.72 -25.92
N VAL A 36 4.79 -1.88 -25.14
CA VAL A 36 5.39 -2.23 -23.85
C VAL A 36 4.60 -1.49 -22.78
N TYR A 37 3.99 -2.23 -21.87
CA TYR A 37 3.13 -1.71 -20.82
C TYR A 37 3.70 -2.05 -19.44
N PHE A 38 3.62 -1.07 -18.55
CA PHE A 38 4.05 -1.21 -17.18
C PHE A 38 2.91 -0.90 -16.21
N LEU A 39 2.71 -1.78 -15.22
CA LEU A 39 1.74 -1.59 -14.15
C LEU A 39 2.39 -1.85 -12.79
N SER A 40 2.52 -0.81 -11.97
CA SER A 40 2.78 -0.93 -10.54
C SER A 40 1.47 -0.94 -9.75
N ARG A 41 1.35 -1.91 -8.86
CA ARG A 41 0.28 -1.96 -7.84
C ARG A 41 0.86 -2.51 -6.54
N PRO A 42 0.30 -2.14 -5.38
CA PRO A 42 0.73 -2.74 -4.13
C PRO A 42 0.59 -4.27 -4.14
N ARG A 43 1.24 -4.92 -3.18
CA ARG A 43 1.14 -6.38 -3.02
C ARG A 43 -0.32 -6.80 -2.81
N ARG A 44 -0.66 -8.01 -3.25
CA ARG A 44 -1.99 -8.61 -3.06
C ARG A 44 -3.16 -7.89 -3.78
N PHE A 45 -2.88 -7.09 -4.81
CA PHE A 45 -3.92 -6.46 -5.66
C PHE A 45 -4.39 -7.29 -6.86
N GLY A 46 -3.79 -8.47 -7.08
CA GLY A 46 -4.17 -9.36 -8.20
C GLY A 46 -3.31 -9.22 -9.46
N LYS A 47 -2.11 -8.65 -9.35
CA LYS A 47 -1.15 -8.50 -10.48
C LYS A 47 -0.84 -9.83 -11.18
N SER A 48 -0.44 -10.86 -10.43
CA SER A 48 -0.16 -12.19 -10.99
C SER A 48 -1.38 -12.82 -11.68
N LEU A 49 -2.57 -12.62 -11.11
CA LEU A 49 -3.81 -13.07 -11.74
C LEU A 49 -4.07 -12.33 -13.06
N LEU A 50 -3.77 -11.03 -13.13
CA LEU A 50 -3.85 -10.26 -14.37
C LEU A 50 -2.84 -10.78 -15.40
N VAL A 51 -1.59 -11.05 -15.01
CA VAL A 51 -0.56 -11.65 -15.88
C VAL A 51 -1.05 -12.99 -16.45
N SER A 52 -1.55 -13.88 -15.59
CA SER A 52 -2.13 -15.17 -16.01
C SER A 52 -3.35 -15.00 -16.91
N THR A 53 -4.20 -14.00 -16.65
CA THR A 53 -5.35 -13.68 -17.52
C THR A 53 -4.89 -13.25 -18.92
N ILE A 54 -3.88 -12.37 -19.01
CA ILE A 54 -3.30 -11.92 -20.28
C ILE A 54 -2.65 -13.09 -21.02
N LYS A 55 -1.93 -13.97 -20.32
CA LYS A 55 -1.33 -15.18 -20.88
C LYS A 55 -2.38 -16.03 -21.60
N TYR A 56 -3.43 -16.44 -20.89
CA TYR A 56 -4.44 -17.32 -21.47
C TYR A 56 -5.25 -16.65 -22.59
N TYR A 57 -5.39 -15.32 -22.54
CA TYR A 57 -5.97 -14.56 -23.65
C TYR A 57 -5.13 -14.70 -24.92
N PHE A 58 -3.81 -14.47 -24.84
CA PHE A 58 -2.91 -14.61 -25.99
C PHE A 58 -2.65 -16.06 -26.42
N GLU A 59 -2.82 -17.04 -25.53
CA GLU A 59 -2.83 -18.46 -25.90
C GLU A 59 -4.11 -18.88 -26.67
N GLY A 60 -5.11 -18.00 -26.76
CA GLY A 60 -6.37 -18.28 -27.47
C GLY A 60 -7.31 -19.20 -26.70
N ARG A 61 -7.19 -19.29 -25.37
CA ARG A 61 -8.01 -20.17 -24.50
C ARG A 61 -9.42 -19.63 -24.27
N HIS A 62 -10.20 -19.51 -25.36
CA HIS A 62 -11.58 -19.01 -25.37
C HIS A 62 -12.48 -19.69 -24.32
N ASP A 63 -12.26 -20.97 -24.05
CA ASP A 63 -12.99 -21.75 -23.06
C ASP A 63 -12.97 -21.12 -21.65
N LEU A 64 -11.86 -20.47 -21.27
CA LEU A 64 -11.71 -19.83 -19.96
C LEU A 64 -12.48 -18.50 -19.85
N PHE A 65 -12.76 -17.86 -20.99
CA PHE A 65 -13.36 -16.52 -21.06
C PHE A 65 -14.87 -16.51 -21.33
N LYS A 66 -15.49 -17.69 -21.45
CA LYS A 66 -16.95 -17.80 -21.62
C LYS A 66 -17.70 -17.09 -20.49
N GLY A 67 -18.69 -16.28 -20.88
CA GLY A 67 -19.52 -15.48 -19.99
C GLY A 67 -18.83 -14.23 -19.42
N LEU A 68 -17.62 -13.90 -19.88
CA LEU A 68 -16.91 -12.68 -19.49
C LEU A 68 -17.06 -11.61 -20.58
N LYS A 69 -16.88 -10.34 -20.22
CA LYS A 69 -17.03 -9.18 -21.12
C LYS A 69 -16.23 -9.32 -22.40
N ILE A 70 -15.00 -9.83 -22.33
CA ILE A 70 -14.12 -10.00 -23.50
C ILE A 70 -14.67 -10.96 -24.55
N GLU A 71 -15.52 -11.93 -24.19
CA GLU A 71 -16.14 -12.86 -25.15
C GLU A 71 -16.93 -12.11 -26.23
N SER A 72 -17.57 -11.00 -25.87
CA SER A 72 -18.32 -10.16 -26.80
C SER A 72 -17.45 -9.21 -27.63
N LEU A 73 -16.20 -8.98 -27.18
CA LEU A 73 -15.29 -7.99 -27.74
C LEU A 73 -14.29 -8.61 -28.71
N GLU A 74 -13.69 -9.76 -28.35
CA GLU A 74 -12.72 -10.50 -29.15
C GLU A 74 -13.43 -11.49 -30.10
N LYS A 75 -13.08 -11.44 -31.38
CA LYS A 75 -13.74 -12.21 -32.44
C LYS A 75 -12.86 -13.28 -33.08
N LYS A 76 -11.54 -13.12 -33.04
CA LYS A 76 -10.56 -13.95 -33.73
C LYS A 76 -9.94 -15.01 -32.82
N TRP A 77 -9.71 -14.71 -31.54
CA TRP A 77 -9.09 -15.63 -30.58
C TRP A 77 -7.80 -16.27 -31.12
N GLU A 78 -6.91 -15.45 -31.68
CA GLU A 78 -5.65 -15.94 -32.23
C GLU A 78 -4.69 -16.40 -31.13
N THR A 79 -3.91 -17.44 -31.42
CA THR A 79 -2.85 -17.93 -30.54
C THR A 79 -1.50 -17.29 -30.90
N TYR A 80 -0.78 -16.83 -29.88
CA TYR A 80 0.54 -16.22 -29.97
C TYR A 80 1.56 -16.97 -29.10
N PRO A 81 2.87 -16.97 -29.46
CA PRO A 81 3.93 -17.42 -28.56
C PRO A 81 3.97 -16.55 -27.30
N VAL A 82 3.80 -17.15 -26.12
CA VAL A 82 3.84 -16.43 -24.83
C VAL A 82 5.07 -16.86 -24.01
N PHE A 83 5.82 -15.87 -23.54
CA PHE A 83 7.00 -16.01 -22.71
C PHE A 83 6.72 -15.37 -21.35
N GLU A 84 6.56 -16.19 -20.32
CA GLU A 84 6.27 -15.75 -18.96
C GLU A 84 7.50 -15.88 -18.08
N ILE A 85 7.86 -14.79 -17.39
CA ILE A 85 8.94 -14.73 -16.39
C ILE A 85 8.31 -14.31 -15.07
N ASP A 86 8.43 -15.16 -14.05
CA ASP A 86 8.14 -14.82 -12.66
C ASP A 86 9.44 -14.85 -11.86
N PHE A 87 9.81 -13.73 -11.23
CA PHE A 87 10.98 -13.64 -10.37
C PHE A 87 10.70 -14.10 -8.93
N ASN A 88 9.51 -14.59 -8.59
CA ASN A 88 9.28 -15.22 -7.30
C ASN A 88 10.09 -16.53 -7.14
N GLY A 89 10.40 -16.88 -5.89
CA GLY A 89 10.99 -18.18 -5.54
C GLY A 89 12.52 -18.23 -5.46
N SER A 90 13.22 -17.14 -5.77
CA SER A 90 14.68 -17.02 -5.61
C SER A 90 15.06 -15.98 -4.55
N ASN A 91 16.23 -16.18 -3.94
CA ASN A 91 16.85 -15.21 -3.04
C ASN A 91 17.91 -14.40 -3.79
N TYR A 92 17.55 -13.19 -4.25
CA TYR A 92 18.45 -12.37 -5.07
C TYR A 92 19.53 -11.61 -4.28
N THR A 93 19.69 -11.93 -2.99
CA THR A 93 20.89 -11.55 -2.23
C THR A 93 22.06 -12.51 -2.47
N GLU A 94 21.85 -13.60 -3.24
CA GLU A 94 22.89 -14.52 -3.65
C GLU A 94 23.44 -14.10 -5.02
N ALA A 95 24.77 -14.12 -5.16
CA ALA A 95 25.51 -13.52 -6.27
C ALA A 95 25.01 -13.90 -7.67
N ASP A 96 24.70 -15.18 -7.92
CA ASP A 96 24.36 -15.70 -9.25
C ASP A 96 22.86 -16.04 -9.40
N ALA A 97 22.03 -15.69 -8.40
CA ALA A 97 20.63 -16.14 -8.36
C ALA A 97 19.80 -15.58 -9.53
N LEU A 98 20.09 -14.36 -9.98
CA LEU A 98 19.40 -13.74 -11.10
C LEU A 98 19.74 -14.44 -12.41
N GLU A 99 21.01 -14.65 -12.69
CA GLU A 99 21.54 -15.33 -13.87
C GLU A 99 21.00 -16.76 -13.93
N GLN A 100 21.03 -17.49 -12.82
CA GLN A 100 20.47 -18.85 -12.73
C GLN A 100 18.97 -18.88 -13.04
N THR A 101 18.22 -17.91 -12.50
CA THR A 101 16.77 -17.78 -12.77
C THR A 101 16.53 -17.56 -14.27
N LEU A 102 17.21 -16.59 -14.87
CA LEU A 102 17.09 -16.27 -16.31
C LEU A 102 17.50 -17.46 -17.18
N ASN A 103 18.61 -18.11 -16.84
CA ASN A 103 19.09 -19.30 -17.54
C ASN A 103 18.08 -20.44 -17.51
N GLY A 104 17.38 -20.64 -16.38
CA GLY A 104 16.35 -21.66 -16.24
C GLY A 104 15.17 -21.46 -17.21
N TYR A 105 14.74 -20.22 -17.44
CA TYR A 105 13.73 -19.90 -18.45
C TYR A 105 14.25 -20.09 -19.87
N LEU A 106 15.45 -19.56 -20.16
CA LEU A 106 16.05 -19.62 -21.49
C LEU A 106 16.26 -21.05 -21.98
N ILE A 107 16.80 -21.94 -21.14
CA ILE A 107 17.03 -23.34 -21.51
C ILE A 107 15.73 -24.03 -21.94
N LYS A 108 14.61 -23.76 -21.25
CA LYS A 108 13.30 -24.33 -21.60
C LYS A 108 12.84 -23.84 -22.97
N TRP A 109 12.95 -22.54 -23.24
CA TRP A 109 12.50 -21.97 -24.51
C TRP A 109 13.43 -22.30 -25.68
N GLU A 110 14.74 -22.36 -25.44
CA GLU A 110 15.73 -22.84 -26.41
C GLU A 110 15.42 -24.27 -26.84
N GLN A 111 15.06 -25.15 -25.89
CA GLN A 111 14.61 -26.50 -26.21
C GLN A 111 13.29 -26.51 -26.99
N GLN A 112 12.31 -25.69 -26.57
CA GLN A 112 10.99 -25.62 -27.20
C GLN A 112 11.07 -25.16 -28.67
N TYR A 113 11.91 -24.17 -28.97
CA TYR A 113 12.04 -23.60 -30.31
C TYR A 113 13.30 -24.06 -31.05
N GLY A 114 14.04 -25.04 -30.52
CA GLY A 114 15.21 -25.64 -31.19
C GLY A 114 16.39 -24.67 -31.37
N VAL A 115 16.55 -23.69 -30.49
CA VAL A 115 17.63 -22.70 -30.52
C VAL A 115 18.86 -23.26 -29.80
N LYS A 116 20.03 -23.14 -30.43
CA LYS A 116 21.31 -23.42 -29.78
C LYS A 116 21.95 -22.09 -29.37
N PRO A 117 22.23 -21.86 -28.08
CA PRO A 117 22.81 -20.59 -27.65
C PRO A 117 24.18 -20.37 -28.30
N ALA A 118 24.35 -19.22 -28.95
CA ALA A 118 25.62 -18.78 -29.54
C ALA A 118 26.45 -17.92 -28.57
N THR A 119 25.89 -17.58 -27.41
CA THR A 119 26.48 -16.73 -26.38
C THR A 119 25.88 -17.07 -25.02
N ASP A 120 26.61 -16.80 -23.95
CA ASP A 120 26.11 -16.95 -22.57
C ASP A 120 25.27 -15.75 -22.11
N GLN A 121 25.21 -14.67 -22.89
CA GLN A 121 24.46 -13.46 -22.54
C GLN A 121 22.94 -13.71 -22.55
N PRO A 122 22.24 -13.66 -21.39
CA PRO A 122 20.83 -14.02 -21.31
C PRO A 122 19.93 -13.22 -22.25
N GLY A 123 20.16 -11.91 -22.37
CA GLY A 123 19.38 -11.06 -23.26
C GLY A 123 19.48 -11.49 -24.72
N ARG A 124 20.69 -11.78 -25.22
CA ARG A 124 20.89 -12.19 -26.63
C ARG A 124 20.23 -13.53 -26.92
N ARG A 125 20.37 -14.48 -26.01
CA ARG A 125 19.68 -15.77 -26.07
C ARG A 125 18.16 -15.59 -26.15
N LEU A 126 17.59 -14.65 -25.38
CA LEU A 126 16.17 -14.32 -25.47
C LEU A 126 15.79 -13.81 -26.86
N ALA A 127 16.55 -12.88 -27.47
CA ALA A 127 16.28 -12.42 -28.83
C ALA A 127 16.28 -13.58 -29.85
N ASP A 128 17.26 -14.47 -29.78
CA ASP A 128 17.35 -15.61 -30.69
C ASP A 128 16.13 -16.52 -30.55
N VAL A 129 15.69 -16.76 -29.32
CA VAL A 129 14.46 -17.51 -29.00
C VAL A 129 13.21 -16.83 -29.55
N LEU A 130 13.03 -15.52 -29.30
CA LEU A 130 11.88 -14.75 -29.78
C LEU A 130 11.81 -14.77 -31.31
N HIS A 131 12.94 -14.55 -31.98
CA HIS A 131 13.04 -14.60 -33.42
C HIS A 131 12.67 -15.98 -33.99
N GLN A 132 13.20 -17.05 -33.40
CA GLN A 132 12.88 -18.41 -33.85
C GLN A 132 11.43 -18.79 -33.59
N ALA A 133 10.85 -18.37 -32.46
CA ALA A 133 9.43 -18.56 -32.19
C ALA A 133 8.55 -17.83 -33.21
N HIS A 134 8.91 -16.59 -33.58
CA HIS A 134 8.22 -15.83 -34.61
C HIS A 134 8.31 -16.53 -35.98
N VAL A 135 9.51 -16.97 -36.40
CA VAL A 135 9.70 -17.69 -37.68
C VAL A 135 8.90 -18.99 -37.72
N GLN A 136 8.88 -19.78 -36.65
CA GLN A 136 8.20 -21.07 -36.62
C GLN A 136 6.68 -20.96 -36.57
N THR A 137 6.15 -19.96 -35.86
CA THR A 137 4.70 -19.80 -35.67
C THR A 137 4.05 -18.82 -36.64
N GLY A 138 4.83 -17.95 -37.29
CA GLY A 138 4.34 -16.84 -38.10
C GLY A 138 3.64 -15.75 -37.28
N LYS A 139 3.81 -15.74 -35.95
CA LYS A 139 3.18 -14.81 -35.01
C LYS A 139 4.24 -14.13 -34.16
N THR A 140 4.11 -12.82 -33.97
CA THR A 140 4.97 -12.06 -33.06
C THR A 140 4.72 -12.44 -31.60
N CYS A 141 5.74 -12.29 -30.77
CA CYS A 141 5.80 -12.87 -29.43
C CYS A 141 5.21 -11.94 -28.36
N VAL A 142 4.67 -12.56 -27.32
CA VAL A 142 4.17 -11.89 -26.12
C VAL A 142 5.11 -12.19 -24.96
N VAL A 143 5.58 -11.17 -24.25
CA VAL A 143 6.45 -11.32 -23.08
C VAL A 143 5.79 -10.74 -21.84
N LEU A 144 5.62 -11.57 -20.81
CA LEU A 144 4.96 -11.20 -19.56
C LEU A 144 5.95 -11.38 -18.41
N VAL A 145 6.10 -10.34 -17.60
CA VAL A 145 7.06 -10.32 -16.49
C VAL A 145 6.34 -9.95 -15.19
N ASP A 146 6.26 -10.88 -14.25
CA ASP A 146 5.74 -10.67 -12.90
C ASP A 146 6.87 -10.47 -11.89
N GLU A 147 6.60 -9.66 -10.86
CA GLU A 147 7.55 -9.25 -9.82
C GLU A 147 8.93 -8.80 -10.38
N TYR A 148 8.89 -8.02 -11.47
CA TYR A 148 10.08 -7.61 -12.23
C TYR A 148 11.15 -6.86 -11.40
N ASP A 149 10.72 -6.23 -10.29
CA ASP A 149 11.53 -5.43 -9.39
C ASP A 149 12.09 -6.23 -8.22
N LYS A 150 11.64 -7.47 -8.01
CA LYS A 150 12.08 -8.32 -6.89
C LYS A 150 13.60 -8.53 -6.82
N PRO A 151 14.34 -8.79 -7.92
CA PRO A 151 15.79 -8.94 -7.85
C PRO A 151 16.52 -7.69 -7.33
N MET A 152 15.95 -6.51 -7.62
CA MET A 152 16.47 -5.24 -7.11
C MET A 152 16.06 -5.04 -5.65
N LEU A 153 14.78 -5.23 -5.31
CA LEU A 153 14.25 -4.99 -3.96
C LEU A 153 14.91 -5.88 -2.89
N ASP A 154 15.22 -7.13 -3.21
CA ASP A 154 15.87 -8.06 -2.28
C ASP A 154 17.31 -7.64 -1.99
N ALA A 155 18.06 -7.19 -3.00
CA ALA A 155 19.48 -6.82 -2.89
C ALA A 155 19.73 -5.39 -2.39
N MET A 156 18.75 -4.50 -2.54
CA MET A 156 18.94 -3.07 -2.29
C MET A 156 19.23 -2.73 -0.83
N ASP A 157 20.21 -1.85 -0.60
CA ASP A 157 20.62 -1.41 0.74
C ASP A 157 20.98 -2.56 1.71
N THR A 158 21.52 -3.66 1.17
CA THR A 158 22.00 -4.80 1.97
C THR A 158 23.49 -4.71 2.29
N GLY A 159 24.25 -3.93 1.51
CA GLY A 159 25.71 -3.85 1.58
C GLY A 159 26.44 -5.12 1.12
N LEU A 160 25.72 -6.13 0.63
CA LEU A 160 26.30 -7.38 0.16
C LEU A 160 27.05 -7.18 -1.15
N LYS A 161 28.17 -7.88 -1.29
CA LYS A 161 29.06 -7.80 -2.45
C LYS A 161 29.16 -9.13 -3.17
N THR A 162 29.38 -9.04 -4.47
CA THR A 162 29.74 -10.15 -5.35
C THR A 162 31.04 -9.80 -6.09
N ARG A 163 31.68 -10.81 -6.68
CA ARG A 163 32.89 -10.65 -7.47
C ARG A 163 32.58 -10.87 -8.95
N VAL A 164 32.86 -9.88 -9.78
CA VAL A 164 32.73 -9.95 -11.24
C VAL A 164 34.11 -9.80 -11.85
N GLY A 165 34.68 -10.92 -12.30
CA GLY A 165 36.08 -11.01 -12.71
C GLY A 165 37.02 -10.74 -11.52
N ASP A 166 37.86 -9.71 -11.66
CA ASP A 166 38.80 -9.30 -10.60
C ASP A 166 38.26 -8.18 -9.68
N ASN A 167 37.06 -7.66 -9.94
CA ASN A 167 36.48 -6.56 -9.19
C ASN A 167 35.38 -7.04 -8.23
N GLU A 168 35.31 -6.41 -7.05
CA GLU A 168 34.14 -6.50 -6.18
C GLU A 168 33.12 -5.42 -6.57
N MET A 169 31.84 -5.79 -6.55
CA MET A 169 30.72 -4.87 -6.73
C MET A 169 29.56 -5.24 -5.82
N LEU A 170 28.66 -4.29 -5.55
CA LEU A 170 27.45 -4.60 -4.78
C LEU A 170 26.55 -5.55 -5.58
N ILE A 171 25.87 -6.47 -4.90
CA ILE A 171 24.89 -7.35 -5.54
C ILE A 171 23.76 -6.54 -6.18
N GLU A 172 23.37 -5.42 -5.55
CA GLU A 172 22.40 -4.48 -6.13
C GLU A 172 22.85 -3.95 -7.50
N ASP A 173 24.10 -3.50 -7.62
CA ASP A 173 24.66 -2.98 -8.87
C ASP A 173 24.79 -4.09 -9.92
N HIS A 174 25.16 -5.30 -9.48
CA HIS A 174 25.25 -6.46 -10.35
C HIS A 174 23.88 -6.80 -10.94
N ASN A 175 22.86 -6.98 -10.10
CA ASN A 175 21.49 -7.26 -10.52
C ASN A 175 20.95 -6.16 -11.45
N ARG A 176 21.26 -4.89 -11.15
CA ARG A 176 20.85 -3.74 -11.97
C ARG A 176 21.40 -3.82 -13.39
N GLU A 177 22.70 -4.06 -13.53
CA GLU A 177 23.33 -4.15 -14.85
C GLU A 177 22.93 -5.42 -15.60
N THR A 178 22.76 -6.56 -14.91
CA THR A 178 22.25 -7.80 -15.52
C THR A 178 20.84 -7.61 -16.09
N LEU A 179 19.91 -7.04 -15.31
CA LEU A 179 18.55 -6.75 -15.78
C LEU A 179 18.58 -5.75 -16.95
N LYS A 180 19.44 -4.73 -16.89
CA LYS A 180 19.52 -3.69 -17.92
C LYS A 180 20.00 -4.27 -19.24
N ALA A 181 21.01 -5.13 -19.19
CA ALA A 181 21.47 -5.88 -20.35
C ALA A 181 20.36 -6.79 -20.89
N PHE A 182 19.67 -7.54 -20.02
CA PHE A 182 18.59 -8.46 -20.39
C PHE A 182 17.45 -7.75 -21.14
N TYR A 183 16.92 -6.67 -20.56
CA TYR A 183 15.77 -5.96 -21.12
C TYR A 183 16.12 -5.04 -22.31
N SER A 184 17.39 -4.61 -22.44
CA SER A 184 17.82 -3.82 -23.60
C SER A 184 17.62 -4.53 -24.93
N VAL A 185 17.57 -5.87 -24.93
CA VAL A 185 17.43 -6.69 -26.14
C VAL A 185 16.04 -6.62 -26.74
N PHE A 186 15.02 -6.18 -26.00
CA PHE A 186 13.70 -5.97 -26.57
C PHE A 186 13.67 -4.90 -27.69
N LYS A 187 14.58 -3.92 -27.67
CA LYS A 187 14.79 -3.00 -28.82
C LYS A 187 15.26 -3.73 -30.08
N LEU A 188 16.06 -4.78 -29.91
CA LEU A 188 16.60 -5.56 -31.03
C LEU A 188 15.55 -6.52 -31.57
N ALA A 189 14.69 -7.04 -30.70
CA ALA A 189 13.60 -7.96 -31.03
C ALA A 189 12.28 -7.25 -31.37
N ASP A 190 12.27 -5.93 -31.63
CA ASP A 190 11.05 -5.14 -31.87
C ASP A 190 10.17 -5.75 -32.97
N ALA A 191 10.78 -6.22 -34.07
CA ALA A 191 10.07 -6.87 -35.16
C ALA A 191 9.48 -8.25 -34.81
N ASP A 192 9.96 -8.87 -33.73
CA ASP A 192 9.52 -10.17 -33.24
C ASP A 192 8.57 -10.03 -32.04
N LEU A 193 8.31 -8.82 -31.55
CA LEU A 193 7.48 -8.55 -30.38
C LEU A 193 6.12 -7.98 -30.76
N ARG A 194 5.09 -8.51 -30.11
CA ARG A 194 3.73 -8.00 -30.14
C ARG A 194 3.44 -7.16 -28.91
N PHE A 195 3.64 -7.75 -27.75
CA PHE A 195 3.15 -7.20 -26.49
C PHE A 195 4.10 -7.56 -25.38
N VAL A 196 4.54 -6.56 -24.62
CA VAL A 196 5.35 -6.76 -23.42
C VAL A 196 4.62 -6.16 -22.24
N PHE A 197 4.42 -6.93 -21.18
CA PHE A 197 3.79 -6.45 -19.95
C PHE A 197 4.67 -6.75 -18.75
N LEU A 198 4.99 -5.71 -17.99
CA LEU A 198 5.80 -5.81 -16.78
C LEU A 198 4.99 -5.31 -15.59
N THR A 199 5.02 -6.06 -14.50
CA THR A 199 4.32 -5.69 -13.28
C THR A 199 5.15 -5.99 -12.05
N GLY A 200 4.92 -5.18 -11.02
CA GLY A 200 5.69 -5.22 -9.77
C GLY A 200 5.09 -4.26 -8.74
N VAL A 201 5.83 -4.04 -7.67
CA VAL A 201 5.39 -3.11 -6.60
C VAL A 201 5.88 -1.70 -6.90
N THR A 202 7.09 -1.56 -7.39
CA THR A 202 7.81 -0.31 -7.48
C THR A 202 8.29 -0.02 -8.90
N LYS A 203 8.65 1.24 -9.20
CA LYS A 203 9.08 1.74 -10.50
C LYS A 203 10.62 1.78 -10.63
N PHE A 204 11.38 1.30 -9.64
CA PHE A 204 12.83 1.48 -9.56
C PHE A 204 13.58 0.84 -10.70
N ALA A 205 13.13 -0.34 -11.11
CA ALA A 205 13.70 -1.00 -12.28
C ALA A 205 13.25 -0.32 -13.59
N GLN A 206 12.23 0.55 -13.61
CA GLN A 206 11.73 1.08 -14.87
C GLN A 206 12.73 2.02 -15.57
N VAL A 207 13.30 3.01 -14.89
CA VAL A 207 14.08 4.07 -15.57
C VAL A 207 15.55 3.68 -15.79
N SER A 208 16.21 2.99 -14.86
CA SER A 208 17.60 2.55 -15.05
C SER A 208 17.71 1.37 -16.03
N VAL A 209 16.73 0.47 -16.00
CA VAL A 209 16.75 -0.80 -16.72
C VAL A 209 16.03 -0.70 -18.07
N PHE A 210 15.01 0.17 -18.20
CA PHE A 210 14.30 0.41 -19.47
C PHE A 210 14.69 1.70 -20.18
N SER A 211 15.84 2.32 -19.87
CA SER A 211 16.49 3.25 -20.80
C SER A 211 16.70 2.62 -22.20
N GLY A 212 16.73 1.27 -22.23
CA GLY A 212 16.61 0.41 -23.40
C GLY A 212 15.22 0.35 -24.06
N PHE A 213 14.21 1.15 -23.70
CA PHE A 213 12.90 1.19 -24.34
C PHE A 213 12.50 2.65 -24.60
N ASN A 214 12.32 3.03 -25.88
CA ASN A 214 11.99 4.42 -26.18
C ASN A 214 10.49 4.76 -25.93
N ASN A 215 9.61 3.76 -25.73
CA ASN A 215 8.15 3.91 -25.76
C ASN A 215 7.37 3.10 -24.69
N ALA A 216 7.96 2.77 -23.53
CA ALA A 216 7.23 2.04 -22.49
C ALA A 216 6.09 2.90 -21.90
N GLN A 217 4.86 2.38 -21.94
CA GLN A 217 3.67 3.05 -21.43
C GLN A 217 3.43 2.65 -19.97
N ASP A 218 3.65 3.58 -19.05
CA ASP A 218 3.25 3.40 -17.65
C ASP A 218 1.74 3.65 -17.50
N ILE A 219 0.99 2.58 -17.26
CA ILE A 219 -0.47 2.62 -17.07
C ILE A 219 -0.86 2.71 -15.59
N SER A 220 0.10 2.81 -14.68
CA SER A 220 -0.15 2.75 -13.23
C SER A 220 -1.06 3.87 -12.75
N MET A 221 -0.90 5.09 -13.28
CA MET A 221 -1.77 6.22 -12.97
C MET A 221 -2.82 6.52 -14.06
N SER A 222 -2.98 5.63 -15.03
CA SER A 222 -3.95 5.83 -16.11
C SER A 222 -5.38 5.74 -15.58
N PRO A 223 -6.22 6.78 -15.75
CA PRO A 223 -7.64 6.72 -15.39
C PRO A 223 -8.45 5.67 -16.15
N ARG A 224 -7.89 5.09 -17.23
CA ARG A 224 -8.54 4.02 -18.01
C ARG A 224 -8.34 2.64 -17.36
N PHE A 225 -7.29 2.49 -16.56
CA PHE A 225 -6.85 1.21 -16.00
C PHE A 225 -6.67 1.27 -14.47
N ASP A 226 -7.24 2.29 -13.81
CA ASP A 226 -7.13 2.44 -12.36
C ASP A 226 -7.74 1.24 -11.62
N ALA A 227 -8.86 0.72 -12.11
CA ALA A 227 -9.58 -0.44 -11.59
C ALA A 227 -9.19 -1.79 -12.24
N ILE A 228 -8.10 -1.88 -13.04
CA ILE A 228 -7.68 -3.15 -13.68
C ILE A 228 -7.28 -4.21 -12.64
N CYS A 229 -6.80 -3.75 -11.48
CA CYS A 229 -6.54 -4.55 -10.29
C CYS A 229 -7.30 -3.95 -9.11
N GLY A 230 -7.70 -4.79 -8.16
CA GLY A 230 -8.56 -4.36 -7.06
C GLY A 230 -10.05 -4.58 -7.33
N ILE A 231 -10.88 -4.24 -6.34
CA ILE A 231 -12.35 -4.36 -6.40
C ILE A 231 -12.94 -2.96 -6.20
N THR A 232 -13.83 -2.53 -7.09
CA THR A 232 -14.55 -1.25 -6.96
C THR A 232 -15.72 -1.36 -5.99
N THR A 233 -16.25 -0.22 -5.54
CA THR A 233 -17.49 -0.19 -4.73
C THR A 233 -18.66 -0.87 -5.45
N GLU A 234 -18.79 -0.67 -6.76
CA GLU A 234 -19.85 -1.27 -7.58
C GLU A 234 -19.70 -2.79 -7.67
N GLU A 235 -18.48 -3.29 -7.87
CA GLU A 235 -18.20 -4.73 -7.93
C GLU A 235 -18.36 -5.40 -6.57
N LEU A 236 -17.96 -4.72 -5.48
CA LEU A 236 -18.22 -5.17 -4.12
C LEU A 236 -19.72 -5.33 -3.87
N ASN A 237 -20.51 -4.34 -4.27
CA ASN A 237 -21.96 -4.32 -4.05
C ASN A 237 -22.75 -5.27 -4.97
N SER A 238 -22.17 -5.73 -6.06
CA SER A 238 -22.82 -6.62 -7.02
C SER A 238 -22.34 -8.06 -6.87
N VAL A 239 -21.05 -8.32 -7.12
CA VAL A 239 -20.47 -9.67 -7.11
C VAL A 239 -20.49 -10.29 -5.71
N PHE A 240 -20.30 -9.47 -4.67
CA PHE A 240 -20.20 -9.94 -3.29
C PHE A 240 -21.43 -9.62 -2.43
N ALA A 241 -22.57 -9.23 -3.03
CA ALA A 241 -23.80 -8.97 -2.27
C ALA A 241 -24.20 -10.13 -1.33
N PRO A 242 -24.21 -11.41 -1.76
CA PRO A 242 -24.51 -12.52 -0.86
C PRO A 242 -23.49 -12.68 0.27
N ALA A 243 -22.20 -12.47 -0.01
CA ALA A 243 -21.14 -12.58 1.00
C ALA A 243 -21.24 -11.47 2.06
N ILE A 244 -21.68 -10.27 1.66
CA ILE A 244 -21.94 -9.16 2.58
C ILE A 244 -23.14 -9.47 3.49
N GLU A 245 -24.20 -10.10 2.96
CA GLU A 245 -25.35 -10.55 3.75
C GLU A 245 -24.98 -11.65 4.74
N GLU A 246 -24.21 -12.65 4.30
CA GLU A 246 -23.65 -13.71 5.16
C GLU A 246 -22.82 -13.10 6.31
N LEU A 247 -21.91 -12.18 5.99
CA LEU A 247 -21.06 -11.48 6.97
C LEU A 247 -21.87 -10.62 7.95
N ALA A 248 -22.93 -9.94 7.47
CA ALA A 248 -23.81 -9.13 8.31
C ALA A 248 -24.57 -10.01 9.32
N ASN A 249 -25.11 -11.14 8.86
CA ASN A 249 -25.81 -12.10 9.71
C ASN A 249 -24.87 -12.73 10.75
N ALA A 250 -23.67 -13.15 10.35
CA ALA A 250 -22.67 -13.73 11.24
C ALA A 250 -22.24 -12.78 12.36
N ASN A 251 -22.19 -11.47 12.07
CA ASN A 251 -21.78 -10.43 13.02
C ASN A 251 -22.96 -9.72 13.72
N ALA A 252 -24.21 -10.14 13.47
CA ALA A 252 -25.43 -9.54 14.03
C ALA A 252 -25.52 -8.02 13.81
N VAL A 253 -25.14 -7.55 12.61
CA VAL A 253 -25.21 -6.15 12.19
C VAL A 253 -25.99 -6.02 10.89
N SER A 254 -26.42 -4.81 10.53
CA SER A 254 -27.08 -4.57 9.26
C SER A 254 -26.12 -4.64 8.07
N VAL A 255 -26.64 -4.94 6.88
CA VAL A 255 -25.87 -4.89 5.62
C VAL A 255 -25.21 -3.52 5.40
N ALA A 256 -25.90 -2.43 5.78
CA ALA A 256 -25.37 -1.07 5.68
C ALA A 256 -24.16 -0.86 6.61
N GLU A 257 -24.24 -1.35 7.85
CA GLU A 257 -23.12 -1.33 8.79
C GLU A 257 -21.95 -2.19 8.31
N THR A 258 -22.20 -3.39 7.78
CA THR A 258 -21.16 -4.25 7.20
C THR A 258 -20.43 -3.54 6.06
N LYS A 259 -21.16 -2.91 5.13
CA LYS A 259 -20.55 -2.14 4.04
C LYS A 259 -19.71 -0.97 4.56
N SER A 260 -20.19 -0.26 5.57
CA SER A 260 -19.45 0.83 6.21
C SER A 260 -18.16 0.33 6.87
N GLN A 261 -18.20 -0.80 7.56
CA GLN A 261 -17.02 -1.42 8.18
C GLN A 261 -16.00 -1.89 7.15
N LEU A 262 -16.45 -2.54 6.06
CA LEU A 262 -15.59 -2.94 4.95
C LEU A 262 -14.95 -1.71 4.29
N LYS A 263 -15.72 -0.63 4.07
CA LYS A 263 -15.21 0.64 3.52
C LYS A 263 -14.11 1.23 4.40
N GLN A 264 -14.37 1.43 5.69
CA GLN A 264 -13.38 2.01 6.60
C GLN A 264 -12.10 1.17 6.72
N ARG A 265 -12.22 -0.16 6.62
CA ARG A 265 -11.11 -1.08 6.86
C ARG A 265 -10.29 -1.39 5.61
N TYR A 266 -10.91 -1.47 4.42
CA TYR A 266 -10.28 -1.98 3.21
C TYR A 266 -10.39 -1.08 1.97
N ASP A 267 -11.26 -0.06 1.97
CA ASP A 267 -11.40 0.90 0.87
C ASP A 267 -10.44 2.08 1.01
N GLY A 268 -10.20 2.77 -0.10
CA GLY A 268 -9.61 4.09 -0.09
C GLY A 268 -8.28 4.16 -0.82
N TYR A 269 -7.96 3.16 -1.63
CA TYR A 269 -6.90 3.28 -2.63
C TYR A 269 -7.40 4.02 -3.85
N HIS A 270 -6.64 5.02 -4.28
CA HIS A 270 -6.86 5.77 -5.51
C HIS A 270 -5.56 5.82 -6.30
N PHE A 271 -5.60 5.36 -7.55
CA PHE A 271 -4.41 5.26 -8.40
C PHE A 271 -4.31 6.36 -9.45
N SER A 272 -5.37 7.14 -9.66
CA SER A 272 -5.38 8.21 -10.65
C SER A 272 -6.19 9.41 -10.16
N LYS A 273 -6.08 10.54 -10.87
CA LYS A 273 -6.92 11.73 -10.63
C LYS A 273 -8.43 11.51 -10.81
N ARG A 274 -8.87 10.34 -11.30
CA ARG A 274 -10.29 9.96 -11.33
C ARG A 274 -10.85 9.66 -9.94
N MET A 275 -9.98 9.29 -8.99
CA MET A 275 -10.38 8.96 -7.61
C MET A 275 -11.42 7.83 -7.55
N THR A 276 -11.29 6.81 -8.39
CA THR A 276 -12.10 5.57 -8.30
C THR A 276 -11.76 4.82 -7.00
N ASP A 277 -12.76 4.56 -6.16
CA ASP A 277 -12.61 3.82 -4.90
C ASP A 277 -12.24 2.35 -5.15
N ILE A 278 -11.02 1.95 -4.76
CA ILE A 278 -10.52 0.59 -4.90
C ILE A 278 -10.24 -0.05 -3.54
N TYR A 279 -10.81 -1.24 -3.35
CA TYR A 279 -10.58 -2.12 -2.22
C TYR A 279 -9.45 -3.11 -2.49
N ASN A 280 -8.71 -3.48 -1.44
CA ASN A 280 -7.76 -4.58 -1.52
C ASN A 280 -8.49 -5.94 -1.63
N PRO A 281 -8.29 -6.72 -2.72
CA PRO A 281 -8.99 -7.99 -2.90
C PRO A 281 -8.64 -9.03 -1.83
N PHE A 282 -7.36 -9.10 -1.43
CA PHE A 282 -6.93 -10.11 -0.48
C PHE A 282 -7.56 -9.93 0.90
N SER A 283 -7.61 -8.70 1.42
CA SER A 283 -8.28 -8.42 2.69
C SER A 283 -9.79 -8.68 2.63
N LEU A 284 -10.46 -8.30 1.54
CA LEU A 284 -11.89 -8.58 1.35
C LEU A 284 -12.17 -10.09 1.28
N LEU A 285 -11.45 -10.83 0.45
CA LEU A 285 -11.68 -12.26 0.26
C LEU A 285 -11.41 -13.05 1.56
N ASN A 286 -10.37 -12.70 2.31
CA ASN A 286 -10.13 -13.31 3.62
C ASN A 286 -11.23 -12.98 4.63
N THR A 287 -11.74 -11.75 4.62
CA THR A 287 -12.86 -11.36 5.48
C THR A 287 -14.09 -12.17 5.18
N PHE A 288 -14.47 -12.31 3.91
CA PHE A 288 -15.65 -13.11 3.55
C PHE A 288 -15.48 -14.61 3.82
N LYS A 289 -14.25 -15.14 3.70
CA LYS A 289 -13.99 -16.56 4.01
C LYS A 289 -14.03 -16.85 5.51
N SER A 290 -13.56 -15.93 6.33
CA SER A 290 -13.43 -16.11 7.79
C SER A 290 -14.61 -15.54 8.57
N GLU A 291 -15.47 -14.78 7.91
CA GLU A 291 -16.55 -13.97 8.50
C GLU A 291 -16.04 -12.95 9.54
N ASP A 292 -14.74 -12.61 9.49
CA ASP A 292 -14.07 -11.75 10.45
C ASP A 292 -13.09 -10.77 9.77
N ALA A 293 -13.29 -9.48 10.05
CA ALA A 293 -12.52 -8.40 9.44
C ALA A 293 -11.23 -8.13 10.26
N ARG A 294 -10.08 -8.52 9.69
CA ARG A 294 -8.74 -8.39 10.30
C ARG A 294 -7.75 -7.66 9.39
N ASP A 295 -6.52 -7.49 9.87
CA ASP A 295 -5.43 -6.81 9.16
C ASP A 295 -4.66 -7.81 8.25
N TYR A 296 -5.37 -8.42 7.29
CA TYR A 296 -4.86 -9.47 6.40
C TYR A 296 -3.70 -9.03 5.47
N TRP A 297 -3.83 -7.89 4.81
CA TRP A 297 -2.81 -7.32 3.94
C TRP A 297 -1.53 -7.04 4.71
N PHE A 298 -1.64 -6.37 5.87
CA PHE A 298 -0.47 -6.07 6.69
C PHE A 298 0.19 -7.34 7.24
N ALA A 299 -0.61 -8.30 7.72
CA ALA A 299 -0.12 -9.59 8.20
C ALA A 299 0.57 -10.44 7.12
N SER A 300 0.32 -10.16 5.83
CA SER A 300 1.01 -10.82 4.72
C SER A 300 2.48 -10.41 4.54
N GLY A 301 2.96 -9.49 5.39
CA GLY A 301 4.36 -9.10 5.54
C GLY A 301 4.58 -7.64 5.13
N THR A 302 5.70 -7.03 5.57
CA THR A 302 6.17 -5.71 5.11
C THR A 302 7.43 -5.91 4.27
N PRO A 303 7.64 -5.16 3.16
CA PRO A 303 8.87 -5.30 2.38
C PRO A 303 10.08 -4.96 3.25
N SER A 304 11.08 -5.85 3.28
CA SER A 304 12.28 -5.69 4.13
C SER A 304 13.02 -4.39 3.83
N TYR A 305 13.02 -3.96 2.56
CA TYR A 305 13.61 -2.69 2.16
C TYR A 305 12.89 -1.47 2.74
N LEU A 306 11.55 -1.45 2.79
CA LEU A 306 10.82 -0.34 3.42
C LEU A 306 11.18 -0.22 4.90
N MET A 307 11.36 -1.36 5.59
CA MET A 307 11.81 -1.37 6.99
C MET A 307 13.19 -0.70 7.14
N ARG A 308 14.14 -1.03 6.26
CA ARG A 308 15.50 -0.44 6.25
C ARG A 308 15.44 1.07 5.97
N LEU A 309 14.68 1.46 4.94
CA LEU A 309 14.50 2.85 4.55
C LEU A 309 13.89 3.70 5.69
N LEU A 310 12.86 3.19 6.37
CA LEU A 310 12.23 3.89 7.50
C LEU A 310 13.13 3.93 8.75
N ALA A 311 13.99 2.93 8.97
CA ALA A 311 14.95 2.95 10.07
C ALA A 311 16.01 4.06 9.90
N HIS A 312 16.30 4.45 8.66
CA HIS A 312 17.29 5.48 8.35
C HIS A 312 16.69 6.86 8.04
N SER A 313 15.40 6.94 7.75
CA SER A 313 14.74 8.20 7.39
C SER A 313 14.59 9.15 8.58
N LYS A 314 14.81 10.44 8.33
CA LYS A 314 14.58 11.53 9.29
C LYS A 314 13.23 12.23 9.07
N GLU A 315 12.45 11.79 8.09
CA GLU A 315 11.16 12.40 7.80
C GLU A 315 10.08 11.94 8.77
N ASP A 316 9.29 12.91 9.19
CA ASP A 316 8.08 12.72 9.99
C ASP A 316 6.91 12.43 9.06
N ILE A 317 6.17 11.34 9.31
CA ILE A 317 5.00 10.95 8.52
C ILE A 317 3.89 12.02 8.54
N GLN A 318 3.78 12.82 9.58
CA GLN A 318 2.88 13.98 9.64
C GLN A 318 3.27 15.03 8.60
N GLY A 319 4.58 15.29 8.45
CA GLY A 319 5.10 16.20 7.42
C GLY A 319 4.83 15.69 6.01
N ILE A 320 4.96 14.38 5.80
CA ILE A 320 4.65 13.73 4.52
C ILE A 320 3.16 13.90 4.18
N ILE A 321 2.25 13.61 5.11
CA ILE A 321 0.80 13.64 4.84
C ILE A 321 0.23 15.08 4.76
N ALA A 322 0.87 16.05 5.41
CA ALA A 322 0.43 17.45 5.40
C ALA A 322 0.76 18.19 4.08
N ARG A 323 1.68 17.65 3.28
CA ARG A 323 2.19 18.27 2.06
C ARG A 323 1.37 17.90 0.81
N SER A 324 1.37 18.80 -0.17
CA SER A 324 0.98 18.53 -1.56
C SER A 324 2.19 18.14 -2.42
N TYR A 325 1.96 17.27 -3.39
CA TYR A 325 3.01 16.70 -4.24
C TYR A 325 2.69 16.84 -5.72
N GLU A 326 3.69 17.11 -6.53
CA GLU A 326 3.63 16.83 -7.96
C GLU A 326 3.68 15.31 -8.20
N ALA A 327 3.10 14.82 -9.29
CA ALA A 327 3.09 13.38 -9.60
C ALA A 327 4.51 12.76 -9.60
N GLN A 328 5.51 13.50 -10.08
CA GLN A 328 6.89 13.02 -10.16
C GLN A 328 7.50 12.74 -8.77
N GLU A 329 7.07 13.45 -7.72
CA GLU A 329 7.66 13.33 -6.39
C GLU A 329 7.34 12.01 -5.66
N PHE A 330 6.29 11.30 -6.08
CA PHE A 330 5.89 10.02 -5.48
C PHE A 330 5.79 8.87 -6.49
N VAL A 331 5.80 9.19 -7.79
CA VAL A 331 5.86 8.20 -8.86
C VAL A 331 7.30 7.89 -9.27
N ASP A 332 8.21 8.87 -9.19
CA ASP A 332 9.56 8.68 -9.69
C ASP A 332 10.39 7.74 -8.82
N TYR A 333 11.45 7.16 -9.40
CA TYR A 333 12.22 6.07 -8.82
C TYR A 333 13.26 6.50 -7.78
N ARG A 334 13.45 7.78 -7.50
CA ARG A 334 14.53 8.23 -6.62
C ARG A 334 14.06 8.25 -5.16
N ALA A 335 13.62 7.11 -4.65
CA ALA A 335 13.55 7.03 -3.19
C ALA A 335 14.97 6.90 -2.63
N THR A 336 15.33 7.87 -1.83
CA THR A 336 16.50 7.82 -0.97
C THR A 336 16.03 7.89 0.46
N VAL A 337 16.97 7.75 1.41
CA VAL A 337 16.69 7.99 2.82
C VAL A 337 16.07 9.39 3.05
N GLU A 338 16.47 10.35 2.22
CA GLU A 338 16.00 11.74 2.20
C GLU A 338 14.69 11.96 1.43
N ALA A 339 14.25 11.02 0.60
CA ALA A 339 13.03 11.13 -0.19
C ALA A 339 12.24 9.80 -0.16
N PRO A 340 11.68 9.39 0.99
CA PRO A 340 11.05 8.08 1.16
C PRO A 340 9.67 7.94 0.48
N VAL A 341 9.03 9.06 0.14
CA VAL A 341 7.64 9.12 -0.34
C VAL A 341 7.33 8.18 -1.50
N PRO A 342 8.15 8.08 -2.57
CA PRO A 342 7.87 7.16 -3.67
C PRO A 342 7.76 5.70 -3.21
N MET A 343 8.63 5.26 -2.30
CA MET A 343 8.58 3.90 -1.77
C MET A 343 7.34 3.66 -0.94
N ILE A 344 6.97 4.60 -0.06
CA ILE A 344 5.80 4.47 0.81
C ILE A 344 4.52 4.40 -0.04
N TYR A 345 4.40 5.25 -1.07
CA TYR A 345 3.28 5.24 -2.00
C TYR A 345 3.23 3.95 -2.84
N GLN A 346 4.31 3.60 -3.54
CA GLN A 346 4.34 2.47 -4.47
C GLN A 346 4.15 1.12 -3.76
N SER A 347 4.65 0.99 -2.52
CA SER A 347 4.42 -0.20 -1.69
C SER A 347 3.02 -0.28 -1.07
N GLY A 348 2.20 0.77 -1.24
CA GLY A 348 0.78 0.80 -0.87
C GLY A 348 0.47 1.27 0.55
N TYR A 349 1.43 1.92 1.21
CA TYR A 349 1.20 2.51 2.54
C TYR A 349 0.61 3.92 2.45
N LEU A 350 0.88 4.64 1.37
CA LEU A 350 0.17 5.88 1.02
C LEU A 350 -0.56 5.71 -0.30
N THR A 351 -1.59 6.54 -0.49
CA THR A 351 -2.37 6.62 -1.74
C THR A 351 -2.86 8.04 -1.95
N ILE A 352 -3.39 8.33 -3.14
CA ILE A 352 -3.95 9.64 -3.45
C ILE A 352 -5.23 9.83 -2.64
N LYS A 353 -5.37 10.96 -1.95
CA LYS A 353 -6.60 11.35 -1.23
C LYS A 353 -7.23 12.64 -1.74
N GLY A 354 -6.51 13.38 -2.57
CA GLY A 354 -7.01 14.58 -3.23
C GLY A 354 -6.15 14.93 -4.43
N TYR A 355 -6.77 15.64 -5.37
CA TYR A 355 -6.10 16.19 -6.54
C TYR A 355 -6.62 17.61 -6.76
N ASN A 356 -5.70 18.58 -6.76
CA ASN A 356 -5.98 19.95 -7.11
C ASN A 356 -5.67 20.16 -8.59
N ARG A 357 -6.70 20.43 -9.38
CA ARG A 357 -6.57 20.58 -10.83
C ARG A 357 -5.92 21.91 -11.24
N GLU A 358 -6.01 22.94 -10.41
CA GLU A 358 -5.46 24.26 -10.74
C GLU A 358 -3.93 24.24 -10.64
N ASP A 359 -3.41 23.61 -9.59
CA ASP A 359 -1.96 23.53 -9.31
C ASP A 359 -1.32 22.21 -9.83
N ASP A 360 -2.12 21.28 -10.35
CA ASP A 360 -1.72 19.90 -10.73
C ASP A 360 -1.06 19.10 -9.59
N GLU A 361 -1.51 19.34 -8.37
CA GLU A 361 -0.96 18.75 -7.15
C GLU A 361 -1.83 17.64 -6.55
N TYR A 362 -1.18 16.70 -5.90
CA TYR A 362 -1.79 15.55 -5.23
C TYR A 362 -1.60 15.62 -3.72
N LYS A 363 -2.64 15.23 -2.98
CA LYS A 363 -2.56 14.99 -1.54
C LYS A 363 -2.46 13.50 -1.28
N LEU A 364 -1.54 13.08 -0.41
CA LEU A 364 -1.35 11.68 -0.04
C LEU A 364 -1.77 11.44 1.43
N ASP A 365 -2.36 10.28 1.71
CA ASP A 365 -2.62 9.78 3.07
C ASP A 365 -2.67 8.25 3.05
N PHE A 366 -2.84 7.63 4.22
CA PHE A 366 -3.11 6.20 4.34
C PHE A 366 -4.39 5.81 3.60
N PRO A 367 -4.40 4.66 2.90
CA PRO A 367 -5.58 4.20 2.18
C PRO A 367 -6.75 3.92 3.13
N ASN A 368 -6.49 3.21 4.22
CA ASN A 368 -7.51 2.71 5.15
C ASN A 368 -6.95 2.46 6.56
N HIS A 369 -7.83 2.06 7.47
CA HIS A 369 -7.47 1.77 8.86
C HIS A 369 -6.49 0.61 9.03
N GLU A 370 -6.59 -0.45 8.22
CA GLU A 370 -5.68 -1.59 8.28
C GLU A 370 -4.23 -1.14 8.05
N VAL A 371 -4.02 -0.39 6.96
CA VAL A 371 -2.69 0.07 6.56
C VAL A 371 -2.17 1.14 7.51
N ALA A 372 -3.02 2.11 7.90
CA ALA A 372 -2.64 3.12 8.87
C ALA A 372 -2.19 2.48 10.19
N SER A 373 -3.00 1.57 10.74
CA SER A 373 -2.67 0.89 12.00
C SER A 373 -1.34 0.15 11.88
N GLY A 374 -1.17 -0.71 10.87
CA GLY A 374 0.05 -1.50 10.72
C GLY A 374 1.30 -0.65 10.51
N PHE A 375 1.23 0.35 9.64
CA PHE A 375 2.37 1.22 9.35
C PHE A 375 2.76 2.08 10.55
N LEU A 376 1.78 2.63 11.26
CA LEU A 376 2.04 3.42 12.46
C LEU A 376 2.62 2.56 13.58
N THR A 377 2.17 1.31 13.75
CA THR A 377 2.79 0.37 14.69
C THR A 377 4.27 0.17 14.37
N LEU A 378 4.59 0.02 13.08
CA LEU A 378 5.95 -0.16 12.62
C LEU A 378 6.81 1.08 12.93
N LEU A 379 6.35 2.26 12.53
CA LEU A 379 7.04 3.53 12.82
C LEU A 379 7.23 3.73 14.32
N ALA A 380 6.18 3.49 15.11
CA ALA A 380 6.22 3.62 16.55
C ALA A 380 7.23 2.66 17.20
N SER A 381 7.37 1.44 16.68
CA SER A 381 8.34 0.47 17.20
C SER A 381 9.78 0.96 17.00
N GLY A 382 10.09 1.54 15.84
CA GLY A 382 11.40 2.13 15.57
C GLY A 382 11.65 3.45 16.32
N TYR A 383 10.61 4.28 16.44
CA TYR A 383 10.70 5.61 17.05
C TYR A 383 10.81 5.55 18.58
N PHE A 384 9.94 4.78 19.25
CA PHE A 384 9.89 4.76 20.71
C PHE A 384 10.98 3.88 21.34
N GLN A 385 11.49 2.88 20.62
CA GLN A 385 12.50 1.93 21.11
C GLN A 385 12.10 1.26 22.45
N THR A 386 10.80 1.11 22.71
CA THR A 386 10.27 0.57 23.97
C THR A 386 10.21 -0.96 23.98
N PRO A 387 10.42 -1.62 25.13
CA PRO A 387 10.28 -3.07 25.27
C PRO A 387 8.83 -3.57 25.14
N THR A 388 7.84 -2.70 25.34
CA THR A 388 6.41 -3.00 25.19
C THR A 388 5.98 -2.95 23.73
N GLN A 389 5.19 -3.94 23.27
CA GLN A 389 4.61 -3.90 21.93
C GLN A 389 3.58 -2.76 21.82
N PRO A 390 3.78 -1.78 20.91
CA PRO A 390 2.93 -0.58 20.82
C PRO A 390 1.42 -0.90 20.68
N ASN A 391 1.07 -1.99 19.98
CA ASN A 391 -0.32 -2.40 19.80
C ASN A 391 -1.03 -2.85 21.08
N SER A 392 -0.33 -3.58 21.96
CA SER A 392 -0.92 -4.04 23.23
C SER A 392 -1.29 -2.86 24.12
N TRP A 393 -0.40 -1.86 24.17
CA TRP A 393 -0.62 -0.63 24.91
C TRP A 393 -1.70 0.25 24.28
N ALA A 394 -1.66 0.50 22.97
CA ALA A 394 -2.68 1.28 22.28
C ALA A 394 -4.09 0.70 22.47
N ASN A 395 -4.22 -0.63 22.56
CA ASN A 395 -5.47 -1.31 22.87
C ASN A 395 -5.98 -1.03 24.30
N LYS A 396 -5.09 -0.85 25.28
CA LYS A 396 -5.49 -0.45 26.64
C LYS A 396 -6.04 0.98 26.65
N LEU A 397 -5.39 1.91 25.93
CA LEU A 397 -5.90 3.28 25.76
C LEU A 397 -7.25 3.31 25.05
N LYS A 398 -7.41 2.57 23.95
CA LYS A 398 -8.70 2.41 23.25
C LYS A 398 -9.81 1.92 24.19
N LYS A 399 -9.51 0.97 25.08
CA LYS A 399 -10.47 0.47 26.08
C LYS A 399 -10.84 1.54 27.10
N ALA A 400 -9.89 2.34 27.58
CA ALA A 400 -10.18 3.43 28.52
C ALA A 400 -11.16 4.46 27.91
N LEU A 401 -10.89 4.89 26.66
CA LEU A 401 -11.78 5.78 25.90
C LEU A 401 -13.14 5.12 25.61
N HIS A 402 -13.18 3.83 25.31
CA HIS A 402 -14.46 3.19 25.05
C HIS A 402 -15.36 3.18 26.29
N HIS A 403 -14.79 3.12 27.50
CA HIS A 403 -15.52 3.03 28.77
C HIS A 403 -15.71 4.36 29.49
N GLY A 404 -15.42 5.51 28.87
CA GLY A 404 -15.66 6.79 29.55
C GLY A 404 -14.65 7.11 30.64
N LYS A 405 -13.42 6.56 30.57
CA LYS A 405 -12.42 6.65 31.65
C LYS A 405 -11.19 7.49 31.27
N PRO A 406 -11.30 8.83 31.29
CA PRO A 406 -10.19 9.71 30.91
C PRO A 406 -9.02 9.68 31.91
N GLU A 407 -9.24 9.41 33.20
CA GLU A 407 -8.14 9.25 34.16
C GLU A 407 -7.33 7.95 33.91
N ASP A 408 -8.00 6.80 33.68
CA ASP A 408 -7.31 5.57 33.26
C ASP A 408 -6.51 5.80 31.96
N PHE A 409 -7.02 6.62 31.04
CA PHE A 409 -6.30 7.01 29.83
C PHE A 409 -5.04 7.81 30.13
N ARG A 410 -5.11 8.80 31.03
CA ARG A 410 -3.96 9.60 31.48
C ARG A 410 -2.87 8.70 32.05
N ASP A 411 -3.22 7.81 32.97
CA ASP A 411 -2.24 6.95 33.64
C ASP A 411 -1.52 6.03 32.65
N LEU A 412 -2.29 5.38 31.77
CA LEU A 412 -1.74 4.54 30.71
C LEU A 412 -0.85 5.34 29.73
N LEU A 413 -1.21 6.58 29.42
CA LEU A 413 -0.42 7.45 28.56
C LEU A 413 0.88 7.86 29.25
N ASN A 414 0.81 8.24 30.52
CA ASN A 414 1.95 8.66 31.31
C ASN A 414 2.96 7.50 31.52
N ASP A 415 2.48 6.30 31.82
CA ASP A 415 3.29 5.09 31.97
C ASP A 415 4.09 4.79 30.69
N PHE A 416 3.46 4.97 29.53
CA PHE A 416 4.12 4.74 28.25
C PHE A 416 5.16 5.82 27.96
N LEU A 417 4.81 7.08 28.14
CA LEU A 417 5.75 8.19 27.94
C LEU A 417 6.97 8.04 28.86
N ALA A 418 6.77 7.62 30.10
CA ALA A 418 7.86 7.36 31.06
C ALA A 418 8.76 6.19 30.64
N SER A 419 8.27 5.27 29.80
CA SER A 419 9.06 4.14 29.29
C SER A 419 9.94 4.47 28.08
N ILE A 420 9.74 5.63 27.45
CA ILE A 420 10.53 6.07 26.29
C ILE A 420 11.94 6.49 26.77
N PRO A 421 13.03 5.92 26.23
CA PRO A 421 14.39 6.27 26.63
C PRO A 421 14.72 7.75 26.42
N TYR A 422 15.54 8.32 27.30
CA TYR A 422 15.99 9.71 27.18
C TYR A 422 16.78 9.97 25.89
N SER A 423 17.46 8.94 25.35
CA SER A 423 18.23 9.02 24.10
C SER A 423 17.35 9.33 22.89
N VAL A 424 16.07 8.93 22.92
CA VAL A 424 15.10 9.33 21.90
C VAL A 424 14.87 10.83 21.95
N ARG A 425 15.03 11.46 23.12
CA ARG A 425 14.78 12.88 23.42
C ARG A 425 16.03 13.77 23.35
N GLU A 426 17.18 13.21 22.97
CA GLU A 426 18.41 13.99 22.80
C GLU A 426 18.27 14.95 21.62
N SER A 427 18.08 16.22 21.92
CA SER A 427 17.99 17.29 20.95
C SER A 427 18.62 18.56 21.51
N ASN A 428 19.41 19.26 20.70
CA ASN A 428 20.25 20.39 21.13
C ASN A 428 19.49 21.76 21.19
N SER A 429 18.15 21.79 21.09
CA SER A 429 17.38 23.06 21.13
C SER A 429 15.89 22.91 21.52
N GLU A 430 15.30 23.95 22.14
CA GLU A 430 13.88 24.00 22.53
C GLU A 430 12.91 23.77 21.35
N LYS A 431 13.18 24.35 20.17
CA LYS A 431 12.37 24.15 18.96
C LYS A 431 12.32 22.68 18.51
N SER A 432 13.39 21.93 18.81
CA SER A 432 13.46 20.52 18.47
C SER A 432 12.68 19.66 19.49
N HIS A 433 12.62 20.08 20.76
CA HIS A 433 11.77 19.42 21.76
C HIS A 433 10.27 19.59 21.47
N GLU A 434 9.83 20.79 21.07
CA GLU A 434 8.42 21.02 20.73
C GLU A 434 7.96 20.19 19.52
N ARG A 435 8.77 20.17 18.46
CA ARG A 435 8.49 19.34 17.27
C ARG A 435 8.45 17.86 17.61
N GLN A 436 9.39 17.39 18.44
CA GLN A 436 9.44 16.01 18.87
C GLN A 436 8.22 15.61 19.72
N PHE A 437 7.80 16.51 20.61
CA PHE A 437 6.60 16.36 21.42
C PHE A 437 5.34 16.25 20.54
N GLN A 438 5.17 17.17 19.59
CA GLN A 438 4.05 17.16 18.65
C GLN A 438 4.00 15.84 17.86
N TYR A 439 5.15 15.37 17.37
CA TYR A 439 5.23 14.11 16.64
C TYR A 439 4.91 12.89 17.53
N THR A 440 5.42 12.87 18.77
CA THR A 440 5.13 11.81 19.75
C THR A 440 3.63 11.70 20.01
N VAL A 441 2.97 12.83 20.30
CA VAL A 441 1.52 12.87 20.54
C VAL A 441 0.75 12.50 19.27
N TYR A 442 1.18 12.99 18.11
CA TYR A 442 0.59 12.64 16.82
C TYR A 442 0.59 11.12 16.60
N LEU A 443 1.74 10.46 16.74
CA LEU A 443 1.88 9.01 16.57
C LEU A 443 0.98 8.24 17.54
N ILE A 444 1.00 8.62 18.82
CA ILE A 444 0.17 7.98 19.85
C ILE A 444 -1.31 8.09 19.51
N MET A 445 -1.79 9.30 19.18
CA MET A 445 -3.19 9.55 18.88
C MET A 445 -3.63 8.81 17.60
N ARG A 446 -2.77 8.77 16.58
CA ARG A 446 -3.01 7.97 15.37
C ARG A 446 -3.08 6.46 15.65
N LEU A 447 -2.23 5.91 16.52
CA LEU A 447 -2.27 4.49 16.94
C LEU A 447 -3.59 4.13 17.67
N ILE A 448 -4.19 5.11 18.36
CA ILE A 448 -5.47 4.95 19.06
C ILE A 448 -6.67 5.03 18.09
N GLY A 449 -6.45 5.54 16.87
CA GLY A 449 -7.41 5.44 15.77
C GLY A 449 -7.85 4.01 15.51
N SER A 450 -9.14 3.80 15.26
CA SER A 450 -9.70 2.50 14.91
C SER A 450 -11.05 2.65 14.21
N THR A 451 -11.59 1.55 13.68
CA THR A 451 -12.96 1.52 13.10
C THR A 451 -14.06 1.89 14.10
N ARG A 452 -13.77 1.86 15.41
CA ARG A 452 -14.73 2.26 16.46
C ARG A 452 -14.45 3.65 17.03
N ASN A 453 -13.24 4.19 16.86
CA ASN A 453 -12.85 5.49 17.42
C ASN A 453 -12.22 6.35 16.32
N THR A 454 -12.92 7.36 15.85
CA THR A 454 -12.41 8.30 14.86
C THR A 454 -11.57 9.36 15.56
N VAL A 455 -10.33 9.53 15.12
CA VAL A 455 -9.40 10.53 15.68
C VAL A 455 -9.21 11.63 14.64
N TYR A 456 -9.62 12.85 15.00
CA TYR A 456 -9.39 14.06 14.22
C TYR A 456 -8.21 14.81 14.82
N HIS A 457 -7.19 15.06 14.02
CA HIS A 457 -6.08 15.93 14.39
C HIS A 457 -6.33 17.33 13.84
N GLU A 458 -5.97 18.35 14.61
CA GLU A 458 -6.08 19.74 14.20
C GLU A 458 -7.48 20.06 13.62
N LYS A 459 -8.55 19.60 14.30
CA LYS A 459 -9.93 19.72 13.82
C LYS A 459 -10.33 21.19 13.81
N ALA A 460 -10.40 21.76 12.60
CA ALA A 460 -10.82 23.14 12.41
C ALA A 460 -12.32 23.32 12.73
N THR A 461 -12.63 24.40 13.42
CA THR A 461 -13.97 24.88 13.76
C THR A 461 -14.06 26.36 13.41
N SER A 462 -15.25 26.95 13.50
CA SER A 462 -15.46 28.36 13.17
C SER A 462 -14.66 29.34 14.03
N LYS A 463 -14.20 28.94 15.22
CA LYS A 463 -13.53 29.81 16.21
C LYS A 463 -12.08 29.44 16.49
N GLY A 464 -11.59 28.33 15.94
CA GLY A 464 -10.23 27.85 16.19
C GLY A 464 -10.03 26.40 15.75
N ARG A 465 -8.97 25.78 16.23
CA ARG A 465 -8.52 24.45 15.82
C ARG A 465 -8.14 23.65 17.06
N ALA A 466 -8.93 22.61 17.37
CA ALA A 466 -8.63 21.73 18.48
C ALA A 466 -7.47 20.81 18.11
N ASP A 467 -6.55 20.54 19.05
CA ASP A 467 -5.37 19.71 18.77
C ASP A 467 -5.77 18.27 18.40
N CYS A 468 -6.69 17.67 19.16
CA CYS A 468 -7.19 16.34 18.86
C CYS A 468 -8.64 16.17 19.34
N VAL A 469 -9.47 15.53 18.53
CA VAL A 469 -10.82 15.13 18.92
C VAL A 469 -11.01 13.64 18.64
N ILE A 470 -11.41 12.89 19.66
CA ILE A 470 -11.70 11.46 19.53
C ILE A 470 -13.18 11.22 19.69
N GLU A 471 -13.80 10.67 18.66
CA GLU A 471 -15.20 10.30 18.65
C GLU A 471 -15.33 8.78 18.74
N THR A 472 -16.00 8.29 19.78
CA THR A 472 -16.34 6.88 19.97
C THR A 472 -17.86 6.70 19.84
N PRO A 473 -18.40 5.46 19.81
CA PRO A 473 -19.85 5.27 19.70
C PRO A 473 -20.60 5.77 20.95
N ARG A 474 -19.90 5.95 22.08
CA ARG A 474 -20.50 6.29 23.37
C ARG A 474 -20.08 7.64 23.94
N TYR A 475 -18.92 8.17 23.54
CA TYR A 475 -18.28 9.34 24.15
C TYR A 475 -17.54 10.17 23.09
N VAL A 476 -17.43 11.47 23.33
CA VAL A 476 -16.57 12.40 22.58
C VAL A 476 -15.51 12.95 23.53
N TYR A 477 -14.26 13.03 23.07
CA TYR A 477 -13.13 13.55 23.83
C TYR A 477 -12.46 14.67 23.04
N ILE A 478 -12.32 15.84 23.65
CA ILE A 478 -11.68 17.02 23.05
C ILE A 478 -10.40 17.28 23.84
N PHE A 479 -9.26 17.12 23.19
CA PHE A 479 -7.94 17.30 23.77
C PHE A 479 -7.32 18.63 23.33
N GLU A 480 -6.67 19.29 24.27
CA GLU A 480 -5.79 20.42 24.04
C GLU A 480 -4.48 20.20 24.81
N TYR A 481 -3.35 20.39 24.15
CA TYR A 481 -2.04 20.10 24.68
C TYR A 481 -1.24 21.38 24.96
N LYS A 482 -0.39 21.33 25.98
CA LYS A 482 0.62 22.37 26.27
C LYS A 482 1.96 21.71 26.58
N LEU A 483 3.04 22.38 26.17
CA LEU A 483 4.40 22.05 26.58
C LEU A 483 4.85 23.09 27.60
N ASP A 484 5.32 22.62 28.77
CA ASP A 484 5.85 23.42 29.88
C ASP A 484 4.94 24.58 30.33
N ARG A 485 3.61 24.41 30.21
CA ARG A 485 2.60 25.39 30.64
C ARG A 485 1.41 24.72 31.30
N PRO A 486 0.75 25.36 32.29
CA PRO A 486 -0.34 24.73 33.05
C PRO A 486 -1.50 24.23 32.18
N ALA A 487 -2.10 23.09 32.55
CA ALA A 487 -3.26 22.55 31.84
C ALA A 487 -4.48 23.48 31.93
N ALA A 488 -4.54 24.35 32.94
CA ALA A 488 -5.57 25.37 33.07
C ALA A 488 -5.65 26.33 31.85
N GLU A 489 -4.51 26.64 31.21
CA GLU A 489 -4.49 27.44 29.98
C GLU A 489 -5.16 26.69 28.81
N ALA A 490 -4.85 25.40 28.65
CA ALA A 490 -5.49 24.55 27.65
C ALA A 490 -6.99 24.38 27.91
N MET A 491 -7.40 24.20 29.16
CA MET A 491 -8.82 24.09 29.54
C MET A 491 -9.59 25.38 29.22
N THR A 492 -8.97 26.54 29.47
CA THR A 492 -9.53 27.85 29.11
C THR A 492 -9.66 27.98 27.59
N GLN A 493 -8.62 27.59 26.84
CA GLN A 493 -8.64 27.60 25.37
C GLN A 493 -9.77 26.74 24.78
N ILE A 494 -10.02 25.54 25.32
CA ILE A 494 -11.14 24.69 24.88
C ILE A 494 -12.48 25.42 25.02
N GLY A 495 -12.67 26.11 26.15
CA GLY A 495 -13.89 26.89 26.43
C GLY A 495 -14.04 28.10 25.51
N ASP A 496 -13.00 28.95 25.44
CA ASP A 496 -13.02 30.21 24.67
C ASP A 496 -13.23 29.97 23.16
N ARG A 497 -12.65 28.89 22.65
CA ARG A 497 -12.75 28.52 21.24
C ARG A 497 -13.99 27.70 20.93
N GLY A 498 -14.80 27.34 21.92
CA GLY A 498 -16.07 26.64 21.72
C GLY A 498 -15.91 25.29 21.03
N TYR A 499 -14.84 24.54 21.30
CA TYR A 499 -14.58 23.27 20.60
C TYR A 499 -15.65 22.19 20.86
N ALA A 500 -16.42 22.34 21.93
CA ALA A 500 -17.56 21.49 22.24
C ALA A 500 -18.86 21.89 21.51
N ASP A 501 -18.92 23.09 20.92
CA ASP A 501 -20.13 23.62 20.25
C ASP A 501 -20.71 22.67 19.18
N PRO A 502 -19.90 21.99 18.33
CA PRO A 502 -20.42 21.03 17.34
C PRO A 502 -21.13 19.81 17.95
N TYR A 503 -20.92 19.53 19.24
CA TYR A 503 -21.50 18.39 19.96
C TYR A 503 -22.59 18.82 20.94
N ALA A 504 -23.07 20.07 20.89
CA ALA A 504 -24.07 20.58 21.83
C ALA A 504 -25.39 19.79 21.83
N HIS A 505 -25.73 19.17 20.70
CA HIS A 505 -26.91 18.31 20.53
C HIS A 505 -26.54 16.83 20.37
N ASP A 506 -25.29 16.46 20.67
CA ASP A 506 -24.86 15.06 20.65
C ASP A 506 -25.43 14.32 21.87
N GLY A 507 -25.92 13.10 21.67
CA GLY A 507 -26.42 12.25 22.75
C GLY A 507 -25.32 11.58 23.58
N ARG A 508 -24.06 11.68 23.15
CA ARG A 508 -22.89 11.13 23.83
C ARG A 508 -22.35 12.13 24.87
N PRO A 509 -21.86 11.68 26.04
CA PRO A 509 -21.12 12.57 26.93
C PRO A 509 -19.83 13.08 26.28
N VAL A 510 -19.57 14.38 26.45
CA VAL A 510 -18.41 15.06 25.89
C VAL A 510 -17.43 15.36 27.02
N TYR A 511 -16.16 14.99 26.88
CA TYR A 511 -15.09 15.32 27.82
C TYR A 511 -14.14 16.33 27.20
N ALA A 512 -13.95 17.48 27.86
CA ALA A 512 -12.84 18.37 27.61
C ALA A 512 -11.64 17.90 28.45
N ILE A 513 -10.50 17.72 27.79
CA ILE A 513 -9.26 17.21 28.38
C ILE A 513 -8.15 18.19 28.07
N ALA A 514 -7.57 18.78 29.10
CA ALA A 514 -6.39 19.62 28.99
C ALA A 514 -5.19 18.88 29.56
N CYS A 515 -4.10 18.81 28.79
CA CYS A 515 -2.92 18.04 29.15
C CYS A 515 -1.66 18.89 28.95
N SER A 516 -0.88 19.04 30.02
CA SER A 516 0.44 19.65 30.00
C SER A 516 1.50 18.56 30.01
N PHE A 517 2.53 18.72 29.20
CA PHE A 517 3.71 17.88 29.17
C PHE A 517 4.93 18.66 29.63
N SER A 518 5.88 17.96 30.24
CA SER A 518 7.17 18.52 30.63
C SER A 518 8.23 18.13 29.61
N SER A 519 8.95 19.09 29.05
CA SER A 519 10.09 18.82 28.15
C SER A 519 11.25 18.13 28.88
N GLU A 520 11.42 18.43 30.17
CA GLU A 520 12.43 17.83 31.06
C GLU A 520 12.17 16.32 31.29
N THR A 521 10.95 15.97 31.69
CA THR A 521 10.60 14.58 32.05
C THR A 521 10.02 13.79 30.88
N GLY A 522 9.60 14.46 29.80
CA GLY A 522 8.89 13.92 28.65
C GLY A 522 7.60 13.20 28.99
N THR A 523 7.01 13.50 30.15
CA THR A 523 5.78 12.91 30.68
C THR A 523 4.72 13.98 30.93
N ILE A 524 3.52 13.57 31.36
CA ILE A 524 2.44 14.50 31.70
C ILE A 524 2.79 15.20 33.02
N SER A 525 2.81 16.53 33.02
CA SER A 525 3.09 17.36 34.20
C SER A 525 1.84 17.92 34.86
N ASP A 526 0.75 18.10 34.10
CA ASP A 526 -0.54 18.57 34.61
C ASP A 526 -1.68 18.03 33.72
N TRP A 527 -2.84 17.74 34.32
CA TRP A 527 -3.97 17.11 33.65
C TRP A 527 -5.30 17.55 34.25
N MET A 528 -6.21 18.00 33.39
CA MET A 528 -7.56 18.40 33.80
C MET A 528 -8.61 17.78 32.89
N VAL A 529 -9.67 17.25 33.50
CA VAL A 529 -10.85 16.72 32.79
C VAL A 529 -12.08 17.47 33.24
N LYS A 530 -12.92 17.86 32.28
CA LYS A 530 -14.25 18.38 32.53
C LYS A 530 -15.26 17.69 31.62
N GLN A 531 -16.28 17.08 32.21
CA GLN A 531 -17.42 16.60 31.43
C GLN A 531 -18.29 17.80 31.04
N MET A 532 -18.43 18.01 29.74
CA MET A 532 -19.31 19.02 29.14
C MET A 532 -20.69 18.35 28.98
N VAL A 533 -21.75 19.01 29.46
CA VAL A 533 -23.09 18.41 29.52
C VAL A 533 -23.61 18.14 28.10
N GLY A 534 -23.76 16.85 27.75
CA GLY A 534 -24.62 16.40 26.66
C GLY A 534 -26.07 16.35 27.13
N ALA A 535 -27.04 16.66 26.27
CA ALA A 535 -28.45 16.72 26.63
C ALA A 535 -28.86 15.46 27.41
N THR A 536 -29.39 15.66 28.62
CA THR A 536 -29.99 14.60 29.43
C THR A 536 -31.05 13.94 28.56
N ARG A 537 -30.97 12.62 28.36
CA ARG A 537 -32.13 11.86 27.86
C ARG A 537 -33.27 12.11 28.85
N VAL A 538 -34.22 12.95 28.45
CA VAL A 538 -35.54 12.95 29.05
C VAL A 538 -36.16 11.62 28.63
N GLU A 539 -36.46 10.78 29.62
CA GLU A 539 -37.01 9.43 29.46
C GLU A 539 -38.27 9.38 28.59
#